data_AF-A0A962WWZ7-F1
#
_entry.id   AF-A0A962WWZ7-F1
#
_cell.length_a   1.000
_cell.length_b   1.000
_cell.length_c   1.000
_cell.angle_alpha   90.00
_cell.angle_beta   90.00
_cell.angle_gamma   90.00
#
_symmetry.space_group_name_H-M   'P 1'
#
loop_
_entity.id
_entity.type
_entity.pdbx_description
1 polymer ?
#
loop_
_entity_poly.entity_id
_entity_poly.type
_entity_poly.pdbx_seq_one_letter_code
_entity_poly.pdbx_strand_id
1 'polypeptide(L)'
;MKSKLAFAVSTALTFMAQGVYAGTAEAEKWINDEFQPSTLSKEEQMAELEWFIKAAEPFKGMEINVLSETIPTHEYESKTLTKAFEE
;
A
#
# COMPACT_ATOMS: atom_id res chain seq x y z
N MET A 1 2.12 5.49 62.30
CA MET A 1 2.31 4.21 61.59
C MET A 1 1.58 4.28 60.25
N LYS A 2 2.36 4.08 59.17
CA LYS A 2 1.98 3.60 57.82
C LYS A 2 1.22 4.57 56.89
N SER A 3 2.04 5.26 56.11
CA SER A 3 1.78 5.82 54.78
C SER A 3 1.19 4.80 53.79
N LYS A 4 0.31 5.27 52.91
CA LYS A 4 0.03 4.71 51.57
C LYS A 4 -0.18 5.91 50.64
N LEU A 5 0.87 6.43 50.01
CA LEU A 5 1.38 6.05 48.68
C LEU A 5 0.29 5.87 47.61
N ALA A 6 0.21 6.92 46.78
CA ALA A 6 -0.23 7.06 45.40
C ALA A 6 -0.73 5.83 44.61
N PHE A 7 -1.77 6.06 43.78
CA PHE A 7 -1.73 5.66 42.38
C PHE A 7 -2.65 6.56 41.56
N ALA A 8 -2.07 7.45 40.77
CA ALA A 8 -2.75 8.17 39.71
C ALA A 8 -3.03 7.17 38.59
N VAL A 9 -4.30 6.91 38.30
CA VAL A 9 -4.69 6.12 37.12
C VAL A 9 -4.75 7.08 35.95
N SER A 10 -3.60 7.30 35.29
CA SER A 10 -3.56 7.82 33.93
C SER A 10 -4.11 6.74 33.01
N THR A 11 -5.38 6.88 32.61
CA THR A 11 -5.98 6.07 31.55
C THR A 11 -5.25 6.38 30.25
N ALA A 12 -4.34 5.50 29.87
CA ALA A 12 -3.67 5.53 28.58
C ALA A 12 -4.71 5.27 27.48
N LEU A 13 -5.10 6.33 26.78
CA LEU A 13 -5.75 6.23 25.47
C LEU A 13 -4.68 5.88 24.43
N THR A 14 -4.32 4.60 24.34
CA THR A 14 -3.66 4.06 23.15
C THR A 14 -4.71 3.95 22.05
N PHE A 15 -4.95 5.06 21.35
CA PHE A 15 -5.48 4.99 19.99
C PHE A 15 -4.38 4.33 19.14
N MET A 16 -4.50 3.02 18.93
CA MET A 16 -3.86 2.37 17.80
C MET A 16 -4.37 3.08 16.55
N ALA A 17 -3.53 3.90 15.93
CA ALA A 17 -3.77 4.44 14.62
C ALA A 17 -3.78 3.25 13.65
N GLN A 18 -4.94 2.63 13.45
CA GLN A 18 -5.17 1.80 12.28
C GLN A 18 -5.23 2.76 11.09
N GLY A 19 -4.05 3.08 10.56
CA GLY A 19 -3.94 3.71 9.26
C GLY A 19 -4.51 2.74 8.25
N VAL A 20 -5.78 2.92 7.89
CA VAL A 20 -6.33 2.32 6.67
C VAL A 20 -5.73 3.13 5.54
N TYR A 21 -4.57 2.71 5.06
CA TYR A 21 -3.96 3.26 3.86
C TYR A 21 -4.76 2.72 2.67
N ALA A 22 -5.44 3.60 1.94
CA ALA A 22 -6.05 3.23 0.66
C ALA A 22 -4.96 2.67 -0.26
N GLY A 23 -5.20 1.50 -0.87
CA GLY A 23 -4.27 0.80 -1.76
C GLY A 23 -3.61 -0.44 -1.18
N THR A 24 -3.63 -0.68 0.15
CA THR A 24 -2.92 -1.84 0.74
C THR A 24 -3.65 -3.17 0.52
N ALA A 25 -4.97 -3.16 0.54
CA ALA A 25 -5.77 -4.35 0.25
C ALA A 25 -5.68 -4.73 -1.24
N GLU A 26 -5.68 -3.72 -2.09
CA GLU A 26 -5.48 -3.85 -3.53
C GLU A 26 -4.07 -4.38 -3.83
N ALA A 27 -3.04 -3.81 -3.19
CA ALA A 27 -1.66 -4.29 -3.29
C ALA A 27 -1.52 -5.78 -2.93
N GLU A 28 -2.16 -6.24 -1.84
CA GLU A 28 -2.13 -7.66 -1.46
C GLU A 28 -2.77 -8.55 -2.52
N LYS A 29 -3.90 -8.12 -3.11
CA LYS A 29 -4.55 -8.84 -4.21
C LYS A 29 -3.64 -8.92 -5.43
N TRP A 30 -3.05 -7.80 -5.87
CA TRP A 30 -2.14 -7.77 -7.02
C TRP A 30 -0.89 -8.64 -6.81
N ILE A 31 -0.33 -8.65 -5.58
CA ILE A 31 0.78 -9.55 -5.21
C ILE A 31 0.38 -11.02 -5.35
N ASN A 32 -0.83 -11.38 -4.92
CA ASN A 32 -1.27 -12.77 -4.94
C ASN A 32 -1.67 -13.25 -6.33
N ASP A 33 -2.28 -12.38 -7.14
CA ASP A 33 -2.95 -12.77 -8.38
C ASP A 33 -2.10 -12.53 -9.64
N GLU A 34 -1.33 -11.43 -9.69
CA GLU A 34 -0.62 -11.00 -10.90
C GLU A 34 0.90 -11.05 -10.75
N PHE A 35 1.45 -10.63 -9.61
CA PHE A 35 2.90 -10.50 -9.43
C PHE A 35 3.60 -11.80 -9.01
N GLN A 36 3.06 -12.95 -9.47
CA GLN A 36 3.66 -14.27 -9.25
C GLN A 36 4.02 -14.97 -10.56
N PRO A 37 5.14 -15.71 -10.59
CA PRO A 37 6.11 -15.90 -9.51
C PRO A 37 7.03 -14.68 -9.33
N SER A 38 7.43 -14.40 -8.08
CA SER A 38 8.39 -13.33 -7.76
C SER A 38 9.68 -13.87 -7.15
N THR A 39 10.78 -13.14 -7.37
CA THR A 39 12.05 -13.35 -6.65
C THR A 39 12.03 -12.73 -5.25
N LEU A 40 11.08 -11.82 -4.99
CA LEU A 40 10.89 -11.17 -3.70
C LEU A 40 9.94 -12.00 -2.83
N SER A 41 10.18 -11.99 -1.51
CA SER A 41 9.19 -12.47 -0.53
C SER A 41 7.92 -11.62 -0.59
N LYS A 42 6.81 -12.12 -0.01
CA LYS A 42 5.56 -11.35 0.01
C LYS A 42 5.71 -10.07 0.82
N GLU A 43 6.49 -10.12 1.89
CA GLU A 43 6.79 -8.98 2.74
C GLU A 43 7.58 -7.91 1.98
N GLU A 44 8.58 -8.31 1.18
CA GLU A 44 9.34 -7.40 0.31
C GLU A 44 8.47 -6.79 -0.80
N GLN A 45 7.59 -7.59 -1.42
CA GLN A 45 6.65 -7.09 -2.41
C GLN A 45 5.68 -6.07 -1.81
N MET A 46 5.18 -6.32 -0.59
CA MET A 46 4.30 -5.37 0.10
C MET A 46 5.02 -4.06 0.40
N ALA A 47 6.26 -4.12 0.89
CA ALA A 47 7.07 -2.93 1.13
C ALA A 47 7.33 -2.13 -0.16
N GLU A 48 7.51 -2.80 -1.29
CA GLU A 48 7.67 -2.16 -2.59
C GLU A 48 6.36 -1.50 -3.07
N LEU A 49 5.22 -2.17 -2.96
CA LEU A 49 3.93 -1.58 -3.33
C LEU A 49 3.51 -0.43 -2.40
N GLU A 50 3.80 -0.50 -1.10
CA GLU A 50 3.64 0.63 -0.18
C GLU A 50 4.45 1.86 -0.62
N TRP A 51 5.67 1.63 -1.13
CA TRP A 51 6.47 2.70 -1.72
C TRP A 51 5.80 3.30 -2.96
N PHE A 52 5.27 2.46 -3.86
CA PHE A 52 4.55 2.92 -5.06
C PHE A 52 3.28 3.70 -4.72
N ILE A 53 2.46 3.22 -3.78
CA ILE A 53 1.24 3.89 -3.32
C ILE A 53 1.57 5.30 -2.83
N LYS A 54 2.62 5.41 -2.01
CA LYS A 54 3.08 6.70 -1.49
C LYS A 54 3.61 7.61 -2.60
N ALA A 55 4.39 7.07 -3.53
CA ALA A 55 4.91 7.82 -4.67
C ALA A 55 3.79 8.30 -5.61
N ALA A 56 2.68 7.57 -5.68
CA ALA A 56 1.53 7.87 -6.53
C ALA A 56 0.57 8.92 -5.94
N GLU A 57 0.68 9.26 -4.64
CA GLU A 57 -0.20 10.23 -3.97
C GLU A 57 -0.43 11.55 -4.74
N PRO A 58 0.59 12.18 -5.37
CA PRO A 58 0.40 13.44 -6.10
C PRO A 58 -0.48 13.32 -7.35
N PHE A 59 -0.72 12.10 -7.84
CA PHE A 59 -1.44 11.82 -9.08
C PHE A 59 -2.91 11.44 -8.85
N LYS A 60 -3.37 11.36 -7.60
CA LYS A 60 -4.76 11.00 -7.29
C LYS A 60 -5.74 11.96 -7.96
N GLY A 61 -6.70 11.39 -8.70
CA GLY A 61 -7.72 12.14 -9.43
C GLY A 61 -7.24 12.75 -10.76
N MET A 62 -6.01 12.47 -11.20
CA MET A 62 -5.53 12.84 -12.53
C MET A 62 -5.86 11.74 -13.55
N GLU A 63 -6.17 12.16 -14.78
CA GLU A 63 -6.15 11.27 -15.94
C GLU A 63 -4.79 11.38 -16.63
N ILE A 64 -4.06 10.28 -16.72
CA ILE A 64 -2.72 10.23 -17.31
C ILE A 64 -2.78 9.39 -18.58
N ASN A 65 -2.38 9.99 -19.70
CA ASN A 65 -2.34 9.35 -21.00
C ASN A 65 -0.87 9.17 -21.43
N VAL A 66 -0.50 7.96 -21.85
CA VAL A 66 0.86 7.62 -22.30
C VAL A 66 0.81 7.06 -23.71
N LEU A 67 1.69 7.55 -24.58
CA LEU A 67 1.88 7.03 -25.93
C LEU A 67 3.02 6.01 -25.93
N SER A 68 2.69 4.75 -26.20
CA SER A 68 3.65 3.64 -26.20
C SER A 68 3.74 2.98 -27.56
N GLU A 69 4.89 2.35 -27.83
CA GLU A 69 5.06 1.49 -29.01
C GLU A 69 4.15 0.26 -28.93
N THR A 70 3.68 -0.27 -30.06
CA THR A 70 2.87 -1.50 -30.12
C THR A 70 3.74 -2.75 -30.00
N ILE A 71 4.33 -2.96 -28.83
CA ILE A 71 5.04 -4.19 -28.46
C ILE A 71 4.29 -4.93 -27.35
N PRO A 72 4.45 -6.27 -27.23
CA PRO A 72 3.69 -7.06 -26.26
C PRO A 72 3.80 -6.58 -24.81
N THR A 73 4.94 -6.04 -24.39
CA THR A 73 5.13 -5.52 -23.02
C THR A 73 4.26 -4.30 -22.76
N HIS A 74 4.21 -3.34 -23.68
CA HIS A 74 3.35 -2.17 -23.54
C HIS A 74 1.86 -2.52 -23.62
N GLU A 75 1.49 -3.55 -24.39
CA GLU A 75 0.12 -4.07 -24.35
C GLU A 75 -0.24 -4.63 -22.98
N TYR A 76 0.66 -5.38 -22.37
CA TYR A 76 0.48 -5.89 -21.01
C TYR A 76 0.38 -4.74 -19.99
N GLU A 77 1.31 -3.79 -20.03
CA GLU A 77 1.31 -2.63 -19.13
C GLU A 77 0.00 -1.83 -19.25
N SER A 78 -0.43 -1.51 -20.47
CA SER A 78 -1.63 -0.70 -20.73
C SER A 78 -2.94 -1.41 -20.39
N LYS A 79 -3.01 -2.74 -20.50
CA LYS A 79 -4.23 -3.52 -20.24
C LYS A 79 -4.31 -4.08 -18.82
N THR A 80 -3.19 -4.21 -18.14
CA THR A 80 -3.07 -4.86 -16.83
C THR A 80 -2.56 -3.88 -15.78
N LEU A 81 -1.33 -3.39 -15.90
CA LEU A 81 -0.68 -2.62 -14.83
C LEU A 81 -1.33 -1.24 -14.60
N THR A 82 -1.91 -0.64 -15.63
CA THR A 82 -2.68 0.61 -15.49
C THR A 82 -3.84 0.48 -14.51
N LYS A 83 -4.48 -0.70 -14.42
CA LYS A 83 -5.56 -0.95 -13.46
C LYS A 83 -5.04 -0.95 -12.03
N ALA A 84 -3.88 -1.56 -11.80
CA ALA A 84 -3.23 -1.57 -10.49
C ALA A 84 -2.84 -0.16 -10.01
N PHE A 85 -2.62 0.77 -10.94
CA PHE A 85 -2.35 2.17 -10.63
C PHE A 85 -3.62 2.98 -10.33
N GLU A 86 -4.76 2.61 -10.93
CA GLU A 86 -6.04 3.30 -10.76
C GLU A 86 -6.79 2.88 -9.48
N GLU A 87 -6.67 1.61 -9.09
CA GLU A 87 -7.28 1.01 -7.88
C GLU A 87 -6.61 1.47 -6.58
#